data_AF-A0A443IQA9-F1
#
_entry.id   AF-A0A443IQA9-F1
#
_cell.length_a   1.000
_cell.length_b   1.000
_cell.length_c   1.000
_cell.angle_alpha   90.00
_cell.angle_beta   90.00
_cell.angle_gamma   90.00
#
_symmetry.space_group_name_H-M   'P 1'
#
loop_
_entity.id
_entity.type
_entity.pdbx_description
1 polymer ?
#
loop_
_entity_poly.entity_id
_entity_poly.type
_entity_poly.pdbx_seq_one_letter_code
_entity_poly.pdbx_strand_id
1 'polypeptide(L)'
;MTNDANSGGDGLFHQILARLDRQEMLLERLAAGLPDLLTPALRRATGGEAFLAGEVFRLARTQDEAAAATGMPRPELPEALELSGIWSAHGLSRWLAAREGSGVERVGVEHGTALWCVR
;
A
#
# COMPACT_ATOMS: atom_id res chain seq x y z
N MET A 1 16.09 29.60 -42.74
CA MET A 1 14.99 30.17 -41.94
C MET A 1 14.19 29.01 -41.37
N THR A 2 14.47 28.61 -40.13
CA THR A 2 13.78 27.52 -39.43
C THR A 2 13.83 27.82 -37.93
N ASN A 3 12.73 27.49 -37.25
CA ASN A 3 12.54 27.43 -35.79
C ASN A 3 11.99 28.65 -35.06
N ASP A 4 10.77 29.06 -35.39
CA ASP A 4 9.86 29.69 -34.41
C ASP A 4 8.73 28.75 -33.94
N ALA A 5 8.50 27.63 -34.66
CA ALA A 5 7.43 26.68 -34.33
C ALA A 5 7.79 25.64 -33.25
N ASN A 6 9.08 25.37 -33.01
CA ASN A 6 9.53 24.36 -32.03
C ASN A 6 9.43 24.88 -30.58
N SER A 7 9.57 26.19 -30.40
CA SER A 7 9.66 26.86 -29.10
C SER A 7 8.34 26.81 -28.31
N GLY A 8 7.20 26.82 -29.00
CA GLY A 8 5.87 26.76 -28.36
C GLY A 8 5.48 25.36 -27.88
N GLY A 9 5.87 24.32 -28.64
CA GLY A 9 5.64 22.92 -28.26
C GLY A 9 6.54 22.49 -27.11
N ASP A 10 7.82 22.87 -27.15
CA ASP A 10 8.78 22.60 -26.08
C ASP A 10 8.36 23.33 -24.78
N GLY A 11 7.92 24.58 -24.87
CA GLY A 11 7.43 25.34 -23.72
C GLY A 11 6.18 24.73 -23.06
N LEU A 12 5.23 24.24 -23.85
CA LEU A 12 4.04 23.55 -23.34
C LEU A 12 4.40 22.20 -22.71
N PHE A 13 5.30 21.44 -23.33
CA PHE A 13 5.78 20.16 -22.82
C PHE A 13 6.47 20.31 -21.46
N HIS A 14 7.35 21.31 -21.32
CA HIS A 14 7.99 21.61 -20.04
C HIS A 14 7.00 22.05 -18.95
N GLN A 15 5.95 22.79 -19.30
CA GLN A 15 4.89 23.17 -18.37
C GLN A 15 4.09 21.96 -17.89
N ILE A 16 3.81 20.99 -18.78
CA ILE A 16 3.11 19.75 -18.43
C ILE A 16 3.96 18.92 -17.48
N LEU A 17 5.26 18.73 -17.76
CA LEU A 17 6.16 17.98 -16.89
C LEU A 17 6.25 18.61 -15.49
N ALA A 18 6.49 19.93 -15.41
CA ALA A 18 6.54 20.63 -14.14
C ALA A 18 5.21 20.55 -13.36
N ARG A 19 4.08 20.48 -14.07
CA ARG A 19 2.76 20.29 -13.45
C ARG A 19 2.60 18.89 -12.88
N LEU A 20 3.07 17.86 -13.59
CA LEU A 20 3.05 16.47 -13.15
C LEU A 20 3.95 16.27 -11.93
N ASP A 21 5.18 16.79 -11.94
CA ASP A 21 6.08 16.72 -10.78
C ASP A 21 5.45 17.36 -9.54
N ARG A 22 4.80 18.53 -9.71
CA ARG A 22 4.06 19.17 -8.61
C ARG A 22 2.89 18.31 -8.14
N GLN A 23 2.18 17.64 -9.03
CA GLN A 23 1.07 16.75 -8.65
C GLN A 23 1.58 15.54 -7.89
N GLU A 24 2.67 14.92 -8.33
CA GLU A 24 3.32 13.80 -7.65
C GLU A 24 3.77 14.21 -6.23
N MET A 25 4.46 15.35 -6.10
CA MET A 25 4.83 15.90 -4.79
C MET A 25 3.62 16.18 -3.89
N LEU A 26 2.51 16.70 -4.42
CA LEU A 26 1.30 16.95 -3.63
C LEU A 26 0.65 15.64 -3.19
N LEU A 27 0.64 14.62 -4.05
CA LEU A 27 0.15 13.29 -3.72
C LEU A 27 1.00 12.62 -2.65
N GLU A 28 2.32 12.74 -2.71
CA GLU A 28 3.23 12.25 -1.66
C GLU A 28 2.97 12.93 -0.32
N ARG A 29 2.80 14.27 -0.32
CA ARG A 29 2.48 15.02 0.92
C ARG A 29 1.12 14.66 1.49
N LEU A 30 0.13 14.42 0.64
CA LEU A 30 -1.19 13.94 1.06
C LEU A 30 -1.07 12.53 1.65
N ALA A 31 -0.38 11.62 0.97
CA ALA A 31 -0.17 10.25 1.44
C ALA A 31 0.59 10.20 2.78
N ALA A 32 1.58 11.08 2.98
CA ALA A 32 2.31 11.20 4.24
C ALA A 32 1.45 11.72 5.40
N GLY A 33 0.37 12.45 5.11
CA GLY A 33 -0.59 12.93 6.09
C GLY A 33 -1.74 11.96 6.39
N LEU A 34 -1.87 10.87 5.62
CA LEU A 34 -2.89 9.86 5.88
C LEU A 34 -2.47 8.99 7.07
N PRO A 35 -3.40 8.69 8.01
CA PRO A 35 -3.11 7.80 9.11
C PRO A 35 -2.76 6.39 8.60
N ASP A 36 -1.70 5.80 9.15
CA ASP A 36 -1.35 4.41 8.89
C ASP A 36 -2.29 3.49 9.66
N LEU A 37 -3.34 3.03 8.97
CA LEU A 37 -4.35 2.14 9.53
C LEU A 37 -3.96 0.66 9.43
N LEU A 38 -3.09 0.32 8.47
CA LEU A 38 -2.80 -1.08 8.16
C LEU A 38 -1.75 -1.68 9.08
N THR A 39 -0.69 -0.93 9.44
CA THR A 39 0.31 -1.39 10.40
C THR A 39 -0.31 -1.85 11.74
N PRO A 40 -1.15 -1.05 12.43
CA PRO A 40 -1.75 -1.47 13.69
C PRO A 40 -2.76 -2.63 13.51
N ALA A 41 -3.51 -2.65 12.40
CA ALA A 41 -4.43 -3.76 12.10
C ALA A 41 -3.68 -5.08 11.86
N LEU A 42 -2.57 -5.05 11.11
CA LEU A 42 -1.68 -6.19 10.91
C LEU A 42 -1.13 -6.68 12.24
N ARG A 43 -0.57 -5.78 13.06
CA ARG A 43 -0.01 -6.13 14.36
C ARG A 43 -1.03 -6.78 15.29
N ARG A 44 -2.28 -6.30 15.31
CA ARG A 44 -3.36 -6.93 16.08
C ARG A 44 -3.76 -8.30 15.51
N ALA A 45 -3.86 -8.42 14.19
CA ALA A 45 -4.23 -9.66 13.54
C ALA A 45 -3.18 -10.77 13.71
N THR A 46 -1.89 -10.40 13.75
CA THR A 46 -0.79 -11.37 13.87
C THR A 46 -0.22 -11.45 15.28
N GLY A 47 -0.71 -10.64 16.22
CA GLY A 47 -0.12 -10.53 17.56
C GLY A 47 1.30 -9.96 17.57
N GLY A 48 1.75 -9.35 16.47
CA GLY A 48 3.15 -8.94 16.27
C GLY A 48 4.08 -10.11 15.90
N GLU A 49 3.55 -11.32 15.73
CA GLU A 49 4.33 -12.47 15.29
C GLU A 49 4.64 -12.39 13.79
N ALA A 50 5.58 -13.22 13.36
CA ALA A 50 5.99 -13.33 11.98
C ALA A 50 4.89 -13.99 11.13
N PHE A 51 4.64 -13.48 9.93
CA PHE A 51 3.56 -13.95 9.07
C PHE A 51 3.92 -13.91 7.58
N LEU A 52 3.23 -14.75 6.80
CA LEU A 52 3.24 -14.67 5.35
C LEU A 52 2.12 -13.73 4.87
N ALA A 53 2.43 -12.83 3.94
CA ALA A 53 1.45 -11.92 3.35
C ALA A 53 0.24 -12.67 2.76
N GLY A 54 0.46 -13.84 2.16
CA GLY A 54 -0.61 -14.67 1.60
C GLY A 54 -1.53 -15.30 2.64
N GLU A 55 -1.04 -15.56 3.85
CA GLU A 55 -1.86 -16.09 4.94
C GLU A 55 -2.73 -15.01 5.55
N VAL A 56 -2.14 -13.86 5.85
CA VAL A 56 -2.88 -12.70 6.37
C VAL A 56 -3.92 -12.21 5.38
N PHE A 57 -3.60 -12.18 4.08
CA PHE A 57 -4.57 -11.80 3.07
C PHE A 57 -5.74 -12.79 3.01
N ARG A 58 -5.49 -14.10 3.08
CA ARG A 58 -6.57 -15.11 3.15
C ARG A 58 -7.41 -14.96 4.42
N LEU A 59 -6.77 -14.74 5.57
CA LEU A 59 -7.47 -14.47 6.84
C LEU A 59 -8.42 -13.27 6.71
N ALA A 60 -7.94 -12.16 6.16
CA ALA A 60 -8.74 -10.97 5.95
C ALA A 60 -9.96 -11.25 5.05
N ARG A 61 -9.77 -12.02 3.97
CA ARG A 61 -10.87 -12.43 3.09
C ARG A 61 -11.90 -13.29 3.81
N THR A 62 -11.47 -14.28 4.58
CA THR A 62 -12.37 -15.13 5.39
C THR A 62 -13.14 -14.32 6.43
N GLN A 63 -12.48 -13.35 7.07
CA GLN A 63 -13.11 -12.43 8.03
C GLN A 63 -14.18 -11.55 7.36
N ASP A 64 -13.88 -11.02 6.17
CA ASP A 64 -14.80 -10.18 5.39
C ASP A 64 -16.04 -10.98 4.95
N GLU A 65 -15.83 -12.20 4.45
CA GLU A 65 -16.90 -13.12 4.04
C GLU A 65 -17.77 -13.53 5.23
N ALA A 66 -17.17 -13.82 6.38
CA ALA A 66 -17.91 -14.16 7.59
C ALA A 66 -18.77 -13.00 8.09
N ALA A 67 -18.26 -11.77 8.06
CA ALA A 67 -19.02 -10.59 8.45
C ALA A 67 -20.19 -10.32 7.49
N ALA A 68 -19.96 -10.44 6.18
CA ALA A 68 -21.01 -10.32 5.18
C ALA A 68 -22.11 -11.38 5.35
N ALA A 69 -21.75 -12.62 5.68
CA ALA A 69 -22.71 -13.71 5.87
C ALA A 69 -23.53 -13.58 7.17
N THR A 70 -22.98 -12.93 8.20
CA THR A 70 -23.60 -12.84 9.54
C THR A 70 -24.25 -11.49 9.82
N GLY A 71 -24.04 -10.50 8.95
CA GLY A 71 -24.46 -9.12 9.18
C GLY A 71 -23.69 -8.43 10.32
N MET A 72 -22.57 -9.01 10.76
CA MET A 72 -21.71 -8.41 11.77
C MET A 72 -20.92 -7.23 11.18
N PRO A 73 -20.47 -6.27 12.01
CA PRO A 73 -19.57 -5.22 11.58
C PRO A 73 -18.33 -5.80 10.90
N ARG A 74 -17.86 -5.09 9.86
CA ARG A 74 -16.68 -5.51 9.12
C ARG A 74 -15.45 -5.52 10.05
N PRO A 75 -14.63 -6.57 10.04
CA PRO A 75 -13.41 -6.62 10.84
C PRO A 75 -12.38 -5.59 10.37
N GLU A 76 -11.52 -5.18 11.28
CA GLU A 76 -10.57 -4.08 11.04
C GLU A 76 -9.53 -4.41 9.94
N LEU A 77 -9.02 -5.63 9.90
CA LEU A 77 -7.99 -6.04 8.93
C LEU A 77 -8.45 -5.90 7.47
N PRO A 78 -9.61 -6.48 7.04
CA PRO A 78 -10.08 -6.29 5.67
C PRO A 78 -10.42 -4.83 5.35
N GLU A 79 -10.95 -4.06 6.31
CA GLU A 79 -11.20 -2.63 6.12
C GLU A 79 -9.90 -1.85 5.90
N ALA A 80 -8.87 -2.10 6.71
CA ALA A 80 -7.57 -1.43 6.59
C ALA A 80 -6.85 -1.78 5.28
N LEU A 81 -6.98 -3.01 4.78
CA LEU A 81 -6.46 -3.42 3.47
C LEU A 81 -7.13 -2.65 2.34
N GLU A 82 -8.46 -2.52 2.37
CA GLU A 82 -9.22 -1.77 1.37
C GLU A 82 -8.87 -0.28 1.38
N LEU A 83 -8.85 0.35 2.55
CA LEU A 83 -8.46 1.75 2.69
C LEU A 83 -7.00 2.01 2.26
N SER A 84 -6.15 0.99 2.33
CA SER A 84 -4.76 1.03 1.83
C SER A 84 -4.63 0.68 0.35
N GLY A 85 -5.74 0.38 -0.34
CA GLY A 85 -5.75 0.01 -1.77
C GLY A 85 -5.13 -1.36 -2.05
N ILE A 86 -5.11 -2.27 -1.08
CA ILE A 86 -4.47 -3.59 -1.17
C ILE A 86 -5.52 -4.66 -1.45
N TRP A 87 -5.53 -5.15 -2.68
CA TRP A 87 -6.53 -6.10 -3.18
C TRP A 87 -5.99 -7.51 -3.43
N SER A 88 -4.73 -7.77 -3.10
CA SER A 88 -4.10 -9.09 -3.28
C SER A 88 -2.97 -9.32 -2.29
N ALA A 89 -2.64 -10.60 -2.07
CA ALA A 89 -1.46 -11.00 -1.31
C ALA A 89 -0.16 -10.42 -1.90
N HIS A 90 -0.06 -10.35 -3.23
CA HIS A 90 1.09 -9.73 -3.89
C HIS A 90 1.15 -8.21 -3.63
N GLY A 91 0.00 -7.53 -3.68
CA GLY A 91 -0.10 -6.12 -3.30
C GLY A 91 0.34 -5.88 -1.86
N LEU A 92 -0.05 -6.76 -0.93
CA LEU A 92 0.37 -6.71 0.47
C LEU A 92 1.89 -6.89 0.60
N SER A 93 2.47 -7.89 -0.07
CA SER A 93 3.93 -8.08 -0.09
C SER A 93 4.69 -6.85 -0.61
N ARG A 94 4.18 -6.20 -1.67
CA ARG A 94 4.79 -4.97 -2.20
C ARG A 94 4.69 -3.82 -1.20
N TRP A 95 3.54 -3.68 -0.55
CA TRP A 95 3.34 -2.65 0.47
C TRP A 95 4.26 -2.85 1.68
N LEU A 96 4.43 -4.10 2.14
CA LEU A 96 5.34 -4.46 3.23
C LEU A 96 6.80 -4.15 2.86
N ALA A 97 7.22 -4.52 1.65
CA ALA A 97 8.56 -4.23 1.15
C ALA A 97 8.85 -2.73 1.05
N ALA A 98 7.87 -1.91 0.64
CA ALA A 98 8.00 -0.46 0.57
C ALA A 98 8.13 0.21 1.96
N ARG A 99 7.80 -0.51 3.04
CA ARG A 99 7.83 -0.03 4.43
C ARG A 99 8.87 -0.74 5.29
N GLU A 100 9.73 -1.54 4.66
CA GLU A 100 10.81 -2.23 5.36
C GLU A 100 11.71 -1.21 6.10
N GLY A 101 11.91 -1.41 7.40
CA GLY A 101 12.63 -0.47 8.27
C GLY A 101 11.78 0.63 8.92
N SER A 102 10.50 0.74 8.56
CA SER A 102 9.54 1.69 9.16
C SER A 102 8.52 0.98 10.05
N GLY A 103 9.00 0.13 10.97
CA GLY A 103 8.15 -0.71 11.82
C GLY A 103 7.67 -2.01 11.16
N VAL A 104 8.01 -2.24 9.89
CA VAL A 104 7.85 -3.52 9.18
C VAL A 104 9.23 -4.11 8.95
N GLU A 105 9.41 -5.39 9.24
CA GLU A 105 10.68 -6.09 9.06
C GLU A 105 10.50 -7.41 8.33
N ARG A 106 11.43 -7.70 7.42
CA ARG A 106 11.56 -9.04 6.86
C ARG A 106 12.42 -9.88 7.79
N VAL A 107 11.84 -10.92 8.35
CA VAL A 107 12.49 -11.79 9.35
C VAL A 107 13.00 -13.10 8.75
N GLY A 108 12.61 -13.43 7.52
CA GLY A 108 13.10 -14.62 6.84
C GLY A 108 12.37 -14.92 5.53
N VAL A 109 12.53 -16.15 5.08
CA VAL A 109 11.84 -16.71 3.90
C VAL A 109 11.34 -18.10 4.26
N GLU A 110 10.09 -18.38 3.96
CA GLU A 110 9.45 -19.68 4.15
C GLU A 110 8.79 -20.11 2.83
N HIS A 111 9.13 -21.32 2.36
CA HIS A 111 8.68 -21.85 1.06
C HIS A 111 8.88 -20.89 -0.13
N GLY A 112 9.96 -20.11 -0.13
CA GLY A 112 10.26 -19.11 -1.17
C GLY A 112 9.47 -17.80 -1.05
N THR A 113 8.67 -17.62 0.00
CA THR A 113 7.91 -16.39 0.28
C THR A 113 8.51 -15.66 1.48
N ALA A 114 8.58 -14.33 1.42
CA ALA A 114 9.10 -13.53 2.51
C ALA A 114 8.20 -13.61 3.75
N LEU A 115 8.83 -13.82 4.92
CA LEU A 115 8.21 -13.79 6.23
C LEU A 115 8.39 -12.39 6.83
N TRP A 116 7.29 -11.78 7.26
CA TRP A 116 7.23 -10.39 7.70
C TRP A 116 6.82 -10.29 9.17
N CYS A 117 7.29 -9.27 9.86
CA CYS A 117 6.88 -8.92 11.22
C CYS A 117 6.57 -7.43 11.29
N VAL A 118 5.57 -7.04 12.07
CA VAL A 118 5.21 -5.65 12.33
C VAL A 118 5.45 -5.34 13.81
N ARG A 119 6.34 -4.39 14.09
CA ARG A 119 6.84 -4.06 15.44
C ARG A 119 6.16 -2.86 16.08
#